data_AF-A0A1Q7T6X5-F1
#
_entry.id   AF-A0A1Q7T6X5-F1
#
_cell.length_a   1.000
_cell.length_b   1.000
_cell.length_c   1.000
_cell.angle_alpha   90.00
_cell.angle_beta   90.00
_cell.angle_gamma   90.00
#
_symmetry.space_group_name_H-M   'P 1'
#
loop_
_entity.id
_entity.type
_entity.pdbx_description
1 polymer ?
#
loop_
_entity_poly.entity_id
_entity_poly.type
_entity_poly.pdbx_seq_one_letter_code
_entity_poly.pdbx_strand_id
1 'polypeptide(L)' 'MIARCYAKGILAVEMEAAALYAMAQARQDQIICFAHVTNQMGQSEGNFEKGEASGSETALYVVSQTARFWRQRLTE' A
#
# COMPACT_ATOMS: atom_id res chain seq x y z
N MET A 1 1.19 15.05 -17.02
CA MET A 1 1.97 14.20 -16.08
C MET A 1 1.25 12.89 -15.78
N ILE A 2 0.02 12.94 -15.25
CA ILE A 2 -0.78 11.76 -14.88
C ILE A 2 -1.00 10.78 -16.05
N ALA A 3 -1.41 11.26 -17.23
CA ALA A 3 -1.58 10.41 -18.43
C ALA A 3 -0.30 9.63 -18.83
N ARG A 4 0.88 10.22 -18.61
CA ARG A 4 2.17 9.55 -18.87
C ARG A 4 2.41 8.41 -17.87
N CYS A 5 2.00 8.58 -16.61
CA CYS A 5 2.11 7.55 -15.59
C CYS A 5 1.17 6.36 -15.89
N TYR A 6 -0.06 6.64 -16.33
CA TYR A 6 -0.98 5.60 -16.78
C TYR A 6 -0.44 4.79 -17.97
N ALA A 7 0.13 5.47 -18.97
CA ALA A 7 0.77 4.78 -20.10
C ALA A 7 1.94 3.86 -19.69
N LYS A 8 2.52 4.07 -18.50
CA LYS A 8 3.55 3.23 -17.90
C LYS A 8 3.01 2.17 -16.94
N GLY A 9 1.68 2.04 -16.80
CA GLY A 9 1.04 1.09 -15.89
C GLY A 9 1.12 1.47 -14.41
N ILE A 10 1.43 2.72 -14.08
CA ILE A 10 1.46 3.19 -12.69
C ILE A 10 0.02 3.37 -12.18
N LEU A 11 -0.32 2.64 -11.12
CA LEU A 11 -1.68 2.61 -10.56
C LEU A 11 -1.89 3.59 -9.39
N ALA A 12 -0.84 3.88 -8.62
CA ALA A 12 -0.87 4.73 -7.44
C ALA A 12 0.47 5.45 -7.24
N VAL A 13 0.48 6.50 -6.40
CA VAL A 13 1.67 7.25 -6.02
C VAL A 13 1.72 7.37 -4.49
N GLU A 14 2.90 7.14 -3.93
CA GLU A 14 3.25 7.26 -2.51
C GLU A 14 4.74 7.65 -2.42
N MET A 15 5.32 7.81 -1.22
CA MET A 15 6.66 8.42 -1.05
C MET A 15 7.68 7.52 -0.33
N GLU A 16 7.29 6.34 0.15
CA GLU A 16 8.05 5.53 1.10
C GLU A 16 8.38 4.11 0.59
N ALA A 17 7.52 3.49 -0.21
CA ALA A 17 7.61 2.07 -0.57
C ALA A 17 8.86 1.79 -1.41
N ALA A 18 9.24 2.70 -2.31
CA ALA A 18 10.48 2.56 -3.07
C ALA A 18 11.72 2.43 -2.17
N ALA A 19 11.80 3.25 -1.11
CA ALA A 19 12.90 3.19 -0.15
C ALA A 19 12.83 1.92 0.71
N LEU A 20 11.63 1.50 1.11
CA LEU A 20 11.43 0.26 1.86
C LEU A 20 11.84 -0.98 1.05
N TYR A 21 11.50 -1.05 -0.23
CA TYR A 21 11.90 -2.17 -1.09
C TYR A 21 13.40 -2.18 -1.38
N ALA A 22 14.03 -1.01 -1.55
CA ALA A 22 15.48 -0.91 -1.65
C ALA A 22 16.17 -1.40 -0.38
N MET A 23 15.66 -1.03 0.80
CA MET A 23 16.14 -1.54 2.09
C MET A 23 15.95 -3.06 2.20
N ALA A 24 14.77 -3.57 1.84
CA ALA A 24 14.47 -5.01 1.85
C ALA A 24 15.49 -5.78 0.99
N GLN A 25 15.78 -5.28 -0.21
CA GLN A 25 16.77 -5.86 -1.09
C GLN A 25 18.19 -5.80 -0.49
N ALA A 26 18.59 -4.69 0.12
CA ALA A 26 19.90 -4.56 0.74
C ALA A 26 20.08 -5.49 1.96
N ARG A 27 19.01 -5.71 2.73
CA ARG A 27 19.01 -6.51 3.97
C ARG A 27 18.62 -7.97 3.76
N GLN A 28 18.16 -8.33 2.57
CA GLN A 28 17.56 -9.64 2.26
C GLN A 28 16.32 -9.93 3.12
N ASP A 29 15.56 -8.90 3.46
CA ASP A 29 14.33 -9.01 4.24
C ASP A 29 13.12 -9.23 3.31
N GLN A 30 12.16 -10.04 3.75
CA GLN A 30 10.88 -10.18 3.05
C GLN A 30 9.90 -9.09 3.48
N ILE A 31 9.57 -8.17 2.58
CA ILE A 31 8.64 -7.06 2.84
C ILE A 31 7.46 -7.12 1.84
N ILE A 32 6.25 -6.90 2.37
CA ILE A 32 5.04 -6.66 1.61
C ILE A 32 4.40 -5.34 2.06
N CYS A 33 3.94 -4.53 1.10
CA CYS A 33 3.29 -3.25 1.36
C CYS A 33 1.80 -3.34 0.97
N PHE A 34 0.92 -2.92 1.88
CA PHE A 34 -0.50 -2.71 1.61
C PHE A 34 -0.79 -1.21 1.61
N ALA A 35 -1.18 -0.67 0.46
CA ALA A 35 -1.47 0.76 0.31
C ALA A 35 -2.99 1.00 0.27
N HIS A 36 -3.47 1.85 1.17
CA HIS A 36 -4.83 2.38 1.09
C HIS A 36 -4.85 3.57 0.11
N VAL A 37 -5.52 3.41 -1.02
CA VAL A 37 -5.65 4.49 -2.01
C VAL A 37 -6.65 5.51 -1.50
N THR A 38 -6.15 6.66 -1.05
CA THR A 38 -6.98 7.69 -0.40
C THR A 38 -7.62 8.67 -1.38
N ASN A 39 -7.10 8.79 -2.60
CA ASN A 39 -7.57 9.79 -3.54
C ASN A 39 -7.13 9.50 -4.99
N GLN A 40 -7.68 10.28 -5.91
CA GLN A 40 -7.35 10.36 -7.33
C GLN A 40 -6.59 11.65 -7.66
N MET A 41 -5.63 12.06 -6.82
CA MET A 41 -4.77 13.24 -6.99
C MET A 41 -5.54 14.56 -7.25
N GLY A 42 -6.65 14.79 -6.55
CA GLY A 42 -7.44 16.02 -6.69
C GLY A 42 -8.19 16.17 -8.02
N GLN A 43 -8.31 15.11 -8.82
CA GLN A 43 -9.01 15.14 -10.12
C GLN A 43 -10.54 15.29 -10.04
N SER A 44 -11.11 15.23 -8.84
CA SER A 44 -12.55 15.30 -8.57
C SER A 44 -12.79 16.15 -7.31
N GLU A 45 -13.98 16.73 -7.18
CA GLU A 45 -14.40 17.40 -5.94
C GLU A 45 -14.53 16.39 -4.79
N GLY A 46 -14.19 16.78 -3.56
CA GLY A 46 -14.24 15.89 -2.37
C GLY A 46 -13.15 14.82 -2.31
N ASN A 47 -12.20 14.82 -3.24
CA ASN A 47 -11.18 13.77 -3.41
C ASN A 47 -10.09 13.73 -2.33
N PHE A 48 -10.28 14.39 -1.18
CA PHE A 48 -9.37 14.28 -0.03
C PHE A 48 -10.05 13.61 1.18
N GLU A 49 -11.30 13.14 1.01
CA GLU A 49 -11.96 12.24 1.95
C GLU A 49 -11.19 10.91 1.98
N LYS A 50 -10.90 10.39 3.18
CA LYS A 50 -9.99 9.25 3.39
C LYS A 50 -10.72 7.97 3.81
N GLY A 51 -12.04 7.96 3.71
CA GLY A 51 -12.91 6.92 4.24
C GLY A 51 -12.98 6.89 5.76
N GLU A 52 -13.79 5.95 6.24
CA GLU A 52 -13.98 5.67 7.66
C GLU A 52 -12.64 5.42 8.38
N ALA A 53 -12.46 6.09 9.52
CA ALA A 53 -11.23 6.05 10.31
C ALA A 53 -9.93 6.29 9.49
N SER A 54 -10.01 7.03 8.37
CA SER A 54 -8.91 7.23 7.42
C SER A 54 -8.25 5.92 6.94
N GLY A 55 -9.03 4.84 6.88
CA GLY A 55 -8.57 3.51 6.46
C GLY A 55 -7.77 2.73 7.50
N SER A 56 -7.56 3.27 8.71
CA SER A 56 -6.71 2.64 9.74
C SER A 56 -7.25 1.29 10.22
N GLU A 57 -8.56 1.18 10.45
CA GLU A 57 -9.20 -0.08 10.86
C GLU A 57 -9.07 -1.16 9.77
N THR A 58 -9.29 -0.79 8.51
CA THR A 58 -9.12 -1.69 7.36
C THR A 58 -7.67 -2.13 7.23
N ALA A 59 -6.71 -1.21 7.39
CA ALA A 59 -5.29 -1.54 7.34
C ALA A 59 -4.90 -2.53 8.44
N LEU A 60 -5.32 -2.29 9.69
CA LEU A 60 -5.09 -3.21 10.81
C LEU A 60 -5.74 -4.58 10.55
N TYR A 61 -6.94 -4.60 10.00
CA TYR A 61 -7.62 -5.84 9.63
C TYR A 61 -6.79 -6.64 8.61
N VAL A 62 -6.41 -6.04 7.48
CA VAL A 62 -5.64 -6.71 6.42
C VAL A 62 -4.29 -7.21 6.93
N VAL A 63 -3.55 -6.38 7.69
CA VAL A 63 -2.27 -6.78 8.28
C VAL A 63 -2.46 -7.94 9.26
N SER A 64 -3.50 -7.90 10.10
CA SER A 64 -3.76 -8.96 11.07
C SER A 64 -4.09 -10.30 10.41
N GLN A 65 -4.90 -10.30 9.35
CA GLN A 65 -5.24 -11.51 8.59
C GLN A 65 -4.00 -12.06 7.89
N THR A 66 -3.24 -11.19 7.21
CA THR A 66 -2.00 -11.59 6.53
C THR A 66 -1.01 -12.23 7.50
N ALA A 67 -0.79 -11.60 8.66
CA ALA A 67 0.13 -12.13 9.68
C ALA A 67 -0.34 -13.47 10.25
N ARG A 68 -1.65 -13.65 10.49
CA ARG A 68 -2.23 -14.91 10.97
C ARG A 68 -1.99 -16.05 9.98
N PHE A 69 -2.37 -15.85 8.72
CA PHE A 69 -2.20 -16.86 7.68
C PHE A 69 -0.73 -17.16 7.40
N TRP A 70 0.13 -16.14 7.40
CA TRP A 70 1.57 -16.31 7.22
C TRP A 70 2.17 -17.18 8.34
N ARG A 71 1.82 -16.91 9.60
CA ARG A 71 2.28 -17.70 10.74
C ARG A 71 1.83 -19.16 10.68
N GLN A 72 0.60 -19.42 10.23
CA GLN A 72 0.09 -20.78 10.07
C GLN A 72 0.90 -21.56 9.02
N ARG A 73 1.19 -20.95 7.87
CA ARG A 73 2.03 -21.57 6.83
C ARG A 73 3.46 -21.86 7.27
N LEU A 74 3.99 -21.13 8.24
CA LEU A 74 5.34 -21.39 8.77
C LEU A 74 5.38 -22.56 9.78
N THR A 75 4.22 -22.96 10.31
CA THR A 75 4.11 -24.07 11.29
C THR A 75 3.69 -25.40 10.66
N GLU A 76 3.29 -25.38 9.38
CA GLU A 76 3.03 -26.56 8.54
C GLU A 76 4.30 -26.98 7.79
#